data_AF-A0A438ER94-F1
#
_entry.id   AF-A0A438ER94-F1
#
_cell.length_a   1.000
_cell.length_b   1.000
_cell.length_c   1.000
_cell.angle_alpha   90.00
_cell.angle_beta   90.00
_cell.angle_gamma   90.00
#
_symmetry.space_group_name_H-M   'P 1'
#
loop_
_entity.id
_entity.type
_entity.pdbx_description
1 polymer ?
#
loop_
_entity_poly.entity_id
_entity_poly.type
_entity_poly.pdbx_seq_one_letter_code
_entity_poly.pdbx_strand_id
1 'polypeptide(L)'
;MVVHSFELIPFVNLLLKVTSPQDGFAELPLRLADFGVLHRNEASGALTGLTRVRRFQQDDAHIFCRESQIKDEVMGVLDFINYAYNIFGFTYELKLSTRPEKYLGDLETWEKAEAALTEALNQSGKPWEINEGDGAFYGPKIDISVSDALNRKFQCATLQLDFQLPSRFDLSYSAEDEAKRERPVMIHRAILGSVERMFAILLEHYKGKWPFWLVHVKQLFALCQRNLSHMHFR
;
A
#
# COMPACT_ATOMS: atom_id res chain seq x y z
N MET A 1 4.49 -18.11 17.73
CA MET A 1 4.08 -17.66 16.39
C MET A 1 3.38 -16.32 16.57
N VAL A 2 4.15 -15.23 16.60
CA VAL A 2 3.62 -13.89 16.86
C VAL A 2 2.96 -13.45 15.56
N VAL A 3 1.65 -13.61 15.47
CA VAL A 3 0.83 -12.71 14.64
C VAL A 3 1.29 -11.31 15.06
N HIS A 4 1.88 -10.52 14.17
CA HIS A 4 2.11 -9.12 14.50
C HIS A 4 0.72 -8.51 14.69
N SER A 5 0.30 -8.45 15.95
CA SER A 5 -1.06 -8.20 16.44
C SER A 5 -1.63 -6.82 16.09
N PHE A 6 -0.92 -6.06 15.26
CA PHE A 6 -1.05 -4.62 15.14
C PHE A 6 -1.56 -4.15 13.78
N GLU A 7 -1.57 -5.01 12.75
CA GLU A 7 -2.37 -4.77 11.53
C GLU A 7 -3.87 -5.05 11.77
N LEU A 8 -4.21 -5.75 12.87
CA LEU A 8 -5.57 -6.18 13.17
C LEU A 8 -6.48 -5.08 13.74
N ILE A 9 -5.96 -3.99 14.32
CA ILE A 9 -6.81 -3.00 15.02
C ILE A 9 -7.64 -2.16 14.04
N PRO A 10 -7.06 -1.50 13.01
CA PRO A 10 -7.85 -0.83 11.98
C PRO A 10 -8.71 -1.83 11.17
N PHE A 11 -8.18 -3.04 10.97
CA PHE A 11 -8.84 -4.13 10.26
C PHE A 11 -10.14 -4.63 10.91
N VAL A 12 -10.18 -4.83 12.23
CA VAL A 12 -11.38 -5.31 12.94
C VAL A 12 -12.54 -4.30 12.85
N ASN A 13 -12.25 -3.00 12.97
CA ASN A 13 -13.26 -1.95 12.79
C ASN A 13 -13.80 -1.91 11.35
N LEU A 14 -12.95 -2.26 10.38
CA LEU A 14 -13.31 -2.35 8.97
C LEU A 14 -14.22 -3.55 8.70
N LEU A 15 -13.89 -4.71 9.27
CA LEU A 15 -14.69 -5.95 9.16
C LEU A 15 -16.10 -5.79 9.73
N LEU A 16 -16.26 -5.02 10.81
CA LEU A 16 -17.59 -4.70 11.35
C LEU A 16 -18.46 -3.90 10.37
N LYS A 17 -17.85 -3.08 9.51
CA LYS A 17 -18.57 -2.37 8.43
C LYS A 17 -18.93 -3.31 7.27
N VAL A 18 -18.11 -4.31 6.99
CA VAL A 18 -18.36 -5.30 5.92
C VAL A 18 -19.45 -6.31 6.33
N THR A 19 -19.60 -6.59 7.63
CA THR A 19 -20.53 -7.62 8.14
C THR A 19 -21.90 -7.08 8.60
N SER A 20 -22.18 -5.78 8.51
CA SER A 20 -23.44 -5.20 8.99
C SER A 20 -24.64 -5.58 8.10
N PRO A 21 -25.69 -6.23 8.63
CA PRO A 21 -26.77 -6.84 7.85
C PRO A 21 -27.88 -5.88 7.36
N GLN A 22 -27.77 -4.56 7.60
CA GLN A 22 -28.87 -3.61 7.34
C GLN A 22 -28.88 -2.98 5.96
N ASP A 23 -27.76 -2.99 5.24
CA ASP A 23 -27.71 -2.54 3.86
C ASP A 23 -27.61 -3.79 2.99
N GLY A 24 -28.62 -4.02 2.14
CA GLY A 24 -28.55 -5.08 1.13
C GLY A 24 -27.20 -4.98 0.41
N PHE A 25 -26.43 -6.06 0.43
CA PHE A 25 -25.08 -6.18 -0.11
C PHE A 25 -25.02 -5.63 -1.55
N ALA A 26 -24.59 -4.38 -1.71
CA ALA A 26 -24.54 -3.69 -2.98
C ALA A 26 -23.11 -3.19 -3.26
N GLU A 27 -22.59 -3.61 -4.41
CA GLU A 27 -21.43 -3.05 -5.13
C GLU A 27 -20.02 -3.43 -4.60
N LEU A 28 -19.66 -4.72 -4.74
CA LEU A 28 -18.25 -5.06 -4.94
C LEU A 28 -17.77 -4.47 -6.28
N PRO A 29 -16.60 -3.82 -6.35
CA PRO A 29 -15.55 -3.81 -5.34
C PRO A 29 -15.72 -2.73 -4.25
N LEU A 30 -15.68 -3.15 -2.98
CA LEU A 30 -15.75 -2.27 -1.82
C LEU A 30 -14.33 -1.84 -1.42
N ARG A 31 -14.05 -0.54 -1.48
CA ARG A 31 -12.72 0.04 -1.20
C ARG A 31 -12.76 0.88 0.07
N LEU A 32 -11.94 0.52 1.05
CA LEU A 32 -11.92 1.17 2.36
C LEU A 32 -10.51 1.61 2.69
N ALA A 33 -10.32 2.90 2.97
CA ALA A 33 -9.03 3.47 3.33
C ALA A 33 -9.03 3.89 4.81
N ASP A 34 -7.90 3.67 5.47
CA ASP A 34 -7.67 4.12 6.84
C ASP A 34 -6.26 4.68 6.99
N PHE A 35 -6.18 5.82 7.67
CA PHE A 35 -4.93 6.50 8.03
C PHE A 35 -4.68 6.33 9.53
N GLY A 36 -4.87 5.10 10.01
CA GLY A 36 -4.73 4.74 11.41
C GLY A 36 -3.29 4.84 11.90
N VAL A 37 -3.13 5.16 13.19
CA VAL A 37 -1.83 5.16 13.85
C VAL A 37 -1.46 3.72 14.22
N LEU A 38 -0.40 3.22 13.61
CA LEU A 38 0.16 1.90 13.87
C LEU A 38 1.32 1.99 14.87
N HIS A 39 1.44 0.96 15.70
CA HIS A 39 2.55 0.81 16.64
C HIS A 39 3.24 -0.54 16.42
N ARG A 40 4.56 -0.52 16.28
CA ARG A 40 5.40 -1.73 16.20
C ARG A 40 6.54 -1.62 17.21
N ASN A 41 6.69 -2.64 18.06
CA ASN A 41 7.77 -2.68 19.04
C ASN A 41 9.08 -3.13 18.38
N GLU A 42 9.64 -2.24 17.57
CA GLU A 42 10.94 -2.44 16.92
C GLU A 42 12.09 -2.43 17.94
N ALA A 43 13.10 -3.27 17.70
CA ALA A 43 14.32 -3.30 18.49
C ALA A 43 14.97 -1.90 18.49
N SER A 44 15.38 -1.43 19.67
CA SER A 44 15.90 -0.05 19.83
C SER A 44 17.10 0.24 18.91
N GLY A 45 17.96 -0.75 18.67
CA GLY A 45 19.11 -0.62 17.77
C GLY A 45 18.78 -0.57 16.27
N ALA A 46 17.53 -0.85 15.88
CA ALA A 46 17.09 -0.78 14.48
C ALA A 46 16.37 0.53 14.14
N LEU A 47 16.07 1.37 15.13
CA LEU A 47 15.40 2.65 14.93
C LEU A 47 16.32 3.63 14.21
N THR A 48 15.82 4.25 13.15
CA THR A 48 16.59 5.17 12.30
C THR A 48 15.71 6.30 11.81
N GLY A 49 16.02 7.53 12.23
CA GLY A 49 15.35 8.77 11.81
C GLY A 49 13.82 8.63 11.76
N LEU A 50 13.23 8.91 10.60
CA LEU A 50 11.81 8.66 10.30
C LEU A 50 11.59 7.41 9.44
N THR A 51 12.65 6.76 8.96
CA THR A 51 12.55 5.57 8.09
C THR A 51 12.12 4.32 8.87
N ARG A 52 12.48 4.23 10.16
CA ARG A 52 12.10 3.14 11.07
C ARG A 52 11.80 3.66 12.46
N VAL A 53 10.51 3.71 12.79
CA VAL A 53 9.95 4.27 14.03
C VAL A 53 8.99 3.28 14.68
N ARG A 54 8.71 3.44 15.99
CA ARG A 54 7.78 2.57 16.72
C ARG A 54 6.31 2.95 16.56
N ARG A 55 6.04 4.21 16.19
CA ARG A 55 4.71 4.75 15.93
C ARG A 55 4.75 5.42 14.57
N PHE A 56 3.85 5.03 13.68
CA PHE A 56 3.76 5.59 12.33
C PHE A 56 2.32 5.58 11.84
N GLN A 57 2.04 6.36 10.80
CA GLN A 57 0.76 6.38 10.12
C GLN A 57 0.94 5.83 8.71
N GLN A 58 0.10 4.86 8.33
CA GLN A 58 0.14 4.25 7.01
C GLN A 58 -1.06 4.73 6.19
N ASP A 59 -0.88 4.92 4.89
CA ASP A 59 -1.97 5.21 3.95
C ASP A 59 -2.70 3.93 3.53
N ASP A 60 -3.11 3.17 4.53
CA ASP A 60 -3.57 1.80 4.38
C ASP A 60 -4.94 1.75 3.70
N ALA A 61 -5.16 0.74 2.87
CA ALA A 61 -6.49 0.47 2.35
C ALA A 61 -6.67 -1.01 2.02
N HIS A 62 -7.94 -1.40 2.09
CA HIS A 62 -8.41 -2.74 1.82
C HIS A 62 -9.49 -2.68 0.76
N ILE A 63 -9.33 -3.50 -0.27
CA ILE A 63 -10.32 -3.65 -1.34
C ILE A 63 -10.88 -5.06 -1.23
N PHE A 64 -12.20 -5.16 -1.06
CA PHE A 64 -12.94 -6.41 -1.13
C PHE A 64 -13.52 -6.51 -2.53
N CYS A 65 -13.18 -7.56 -3.25
CA CYS A 65 -13.61 -7.75 -4.64
C CYS A 65 -13.91 -9.21 -4.94
N ARG A 66 -14.56 -9.46 -6.08
CA ARG A 66 -14.73 -10.81 -6.63
C ARG A 66 -13.40 -11.29 -7.22
N GLU A 67 -13.20 -12.61 -7.31
CA GLU A 67 -12.00 -13.17 -7.95
C GLU A 67 -11.80 -12.66 -9.38
N SER A 68 -12.89 -12.51 -10.13
CA SER A 68 -12.85 -11.97 -11.50
C SER A 68 -12.43 -10.50 -11.59
N GLN A 69 -12.53 -9.75 -10.50
CA GLN A 69 -12.20 -8.32 -10.43
C GLN A 69 -10.76 -8.05 -9.96
N ILE A 70 -10.04 -9.07 -9.46
CA ILE A 70 -8.68 -8.91 -8.91
C ILE A 70 -7.78 -8.17 -9.88
N LYS A 71 -7.78 -8.59 -11.15
CA LYS A 71 -6.89 -8.05 -12.18
C LYS A 71 -7.11 -6.56 -12.39
N ASP A 72 -8.36 -6.13 -12.52
CA ASP A 72 -8.71 -4.73 -12.75
C ASP A 72 -8.36 -3.86 -11.53
N GLU A 73 -8.60 -4.36 -10.32
CA GLU A 73 -8.25 -3.65 -9.08
C GLU A 73 -6.73 -3.53 -8.90
N VAL A 74 -5.97 -4.59 -9.19
CA VAL A 74 -4.51 -4.57 -9.14
C VAL A 74 -3.96 -3.55 -10.14
N MET A 75 -4.45 -3.54 -11.38
CA MET A 75 -4.07 -2.57 -12.40
C MET A 75 -4.38 -1.14 -11.96
N GLY A 76 -5.58 -0.89 -11.43
CA GLY A 76 -5.97 0.43 -10.91
C GLY A 76 -5.06 0.91 -9.78
N VAL A 77 -4.62 0.01 -8.89
CA VAL A 77 -3.66 0.35 -7.84
C VAL A 77 -2.27 0.66 -8.41
N LEU A 78 -1.78 -0.14 -9.38
CA LEU A 78 -0.50 0.11 -10.04
C LEU A 78 -0.50 1.47 -10.79
N ASP A 79 -1.61 1.83 -11.43
CA ASP A 79 -1.80 3.12 -12.07
C ASP A 79 -1.79 4.27 -11.06
N PHE A 80 -2.41 4.07 -9.90
CA PHE A 80 -2.40 5.07 -8.84
C PHE A 80 -1.01 5.27 -8.23
N ILE A 81 -0.25 4.18 -8.03
CA ILE A 81 1.17 4.25 -7.61
C ILE A 81 1.97 5.03 -8.65
N ASN A 82 1.81 4.71 -9.94
CA ASN A 82 2.50 5.40 -11.02
C ASN A 82 2.17 6.90 -11.02
N TYR A 83 0.90 7.26 -10.89
CA TYR A 83 0.46 8.65 -10.81
C TYR A 83 1.10 9.38 -9.62
N ALA A 84 1.01 8.82 -8.42
CA ALA A 84 1.53 9.43 -7.20
C ALA A 84 3.06 9.62 -7.27
N TYR A 85 3.79 8.59 -7.69
CA TYR A 85 5.25 8.64 -7.75
C TYR A 85 5.76 9.55 -8.87
N ASN A 86 5.04 9.66 -9.99
CA ASN A 86 5.37 10.63 -11.03
C ASN A 86 5.21 12.07 -10.55
N ILE A 87 4.21 12.37 -9.70
CA ILE A 87 4.06 13.70 -9.08
C ILE A 87 5.25 14.03 -8.19
N PHE A 88 5.72 13.06 -7.40
CA PHE A 88 6.90 13.26 -6.56
C PHE A 88 8.22 13.28 -7.35
N GLY A 89 8.24 12.75 -8.57
CA GLY A 89 9.45 12.65 -9.39
C GLY A 89 10.31 11.44 -9.05
N PHE A 90 9.70 10.37 -8.54
CA PHE A 90 10.40 9.14 -8.17
C PHE A 90 10.47 8.12 -9.31
N THR A 91 11.62 7.46 -9.41
CA THR A 91 11.77 6.20 -10.15
C THR A 91 11.59 5.02 -9.20
N TYR A 92 10.92 3.96 -9.66
CA TYR A 92 10.63 2.80 -8.84
C TYR A 92 10.80 1.49 -9.58
N GLU A 93 11.03 0.44 -8.80
CA GLU A 93 11.15 -0.95 -9.24
C GLU A 93 10.00 -1.78 -8.66
N LEU A 94 9.49 -2.71 -9.46
CA LEU A 94 8.43 -3.64 -9.07
C LEU A 94 9.03 -5.02 -8.79
N LYS A 95 8.64 -5.64 -7.67
CA LYS A 95 9.05 -7.00 -7.33
C LYS A 95 7.85 -7.85 -6.96
N LEU A 96 7.73 -9.04 -7.55
CA LEU A 96 6.73 -10.04 -7.16
C LEU A 96 7.35 -10.95 -6.09
N SER A 97 6.86 -10.82 -4.86
CA SER A 97 7.27 -11.62 -3.73
C SER A 97 6.37 -12.85 -3.59
N THR A 98 6.92 -14.02 -3.88
CA THR A 98 6.20 -15.30 -3.99
C THR A 98 6.13 -16.05 -2.65
N ARG A 99 5.40 -17.17 -2.63
CA ARG A 99 5.11 -17.98 -1.45
C ARG A 99 6.36 -18.31 -0.61
N PRO A 100 6.35 -17.98 0.70
CA PRO A 100 7.43 -18.36 1.63
C PRO A 100 7.39 -19.84 2.01
N GLU A 101 8.43 -20.35 2.67
CA GLU A 101 8.46 -21.73 3.22
C GLU A 101 7.30 -22.01 4.20
N LYS A 102 6.90 -21.00 4.96
CA LYS A 102 5.80 -21.07 5.95
C LYS A 102 4.63 -20.22 5.48
N TYR A 103 3.61 -20.87 4.95
CA TYR A 103 2.41 -20.23 4.40
C TYR A 103 1.13 -20.84 4.98
N LEU A 104 0.02 -20.10 4.82
CA LEU A 104 -1.33 -20.54 5.15
C LEU A 104 -2.15 -20.80 3.89
N GLY A 105 -3.10 -21.73 3.98
CA GLY A 105 -4.02 -22.06 2.90
C GLY A 105 -3.48 -23.11 1.93
N ASP A 106 -4.26 -23.36 0.88
CA ASP A 106 -3.99 -24.41 -0.10
C ASP A 106 -3.05 -23.92 -1.21
N LEU A 107 -2.27 -24.87 -1.74
CA LEU A 107 -1.30 -24.61 -2.82
C LEU A 107 -1.98 -24.01 -4.06
N GLU A 108 -3.16 -24.51 -4.40
CA GLU A 108 -3.93 -24.07 -5.57
C GLU A 108 -4.31 -22.58 -5.49
N THR A 109 -4.73 -22.12 -4.32
CA THR A 109 -5.06 -20.70 -4.09
C THR A 109 -3.83 -19.82 -4.24
N TRP A 110 -2.68 -20.29 -3.77
CA TRP A 110 -1.40 -19.60 -3.94
C TRP A 110 -0.98 -19.49 -5.40
N GLU A 111 -1.09 -20.59 -6.16
CA GLU A 111 -0.76 -20.60 -7.59
C GLU A 111 -1.67 -19.65 -8.37
N LYS A 112 -2.97 -19.61 -8.06
CA LYS A 112 -3.92 -18.66 -8.63
C LYS A 112 -3.57 -17.21 -8.29
N ALA A 113 -3.22 -16.96 -7.03
CA ALA A 113 -2.82 -15.64 -6.53
C ALA A 113 -1.59 -15.09 -7.27
N GLU A 114 -0.55 -15.93 -7.38
CA GLU A 114 0.71 -15.59 -8.04
C GLU A 114 0.51 -15.40 -9.54
N ALA A 115 -0.31 -16.24 -10.18
CA ALA A 115 -0.66 -16.09 -11.59
C ALA A 115 -1.39 -14.77 -11.86
N ALA A 116 -2.38 -14.41 -11.03
CA ALA A 116 -3.13 -13.17 -11.17
C ALA A 116 -2.24 -11.92 -11.03
N LEU A 117 -1.33 -11.90 -10.05
CA LEU A 117 -0.37 -10.80 -9.88
C LEU A 117 0.65 -10.76 -11.02
N THR A 118 1.12 -11.91 -11.49
CA THR A 118 2.04 -12.01 -12.64
C THR A 118 1.41 -11.46 -13.91
N GLU A 119 0.16 -11.81 -14.19
CA GLU A 119 -0.57 -11.31 -15.36
C GLU A 119 -0.76 -9.80 -15.30
N ALA A 120 -1.16 -9.26 -14.13
CA ALA A 120 -1.31 -7.82 -13.94
C ALA A 120 0.04 -7.07 -14.10
N LEU A 121 1.13 -7.61 -13.54
CA LEU A 121 2.47 -7.05 -13.71
C LEU A 121 2.91 -7.04 -15.19
N ASN A 122 2.67 -8.14 -15.91
CA ASN A 122 2.98 -8.22 -17.34
C ASN A 122 2.18 -7.20 -18.16
N GLN A 123 0.90 -7.01 -17.84
CA GLN A 123 0.05 -6.05 -18.54
C GLN A 123 0.40 -4.59 -18.20
N SER A 124 0.96 -4.32 -17.03
CA SER A 124 1.43 -2.98 -16.65
C SER A 124 2.53 -2.43 -17.58
N GLY A 125 3.20 -3.31 -18.34
CA GLY A 125 4.26 -2.94 -19.28
C GLY A 125 5.54 -2.43 -18.62
N LYS A 126 5.64 -2.48 -17.29
CA LYS A 126 6.84 -2.08 -16.53
C LYS A 126 7.72 -3.29 -16.24
N PRO A 127 9.06 -3.12 -16.24
CA PRO A 127 9.96 -4.19 -15.83
C PRO A 127 9.72 -4.52 -14.36
N TRP A 128 9.68 -5.82 -14.05
CA TRP A 128 9.50 -6.34 -12.71
C TRP A 128 10.41 -7.56 -12.49
N GLU A 129 10.76 -7.82 -11.24
CA GLU A 129 11.62 -8.94 -10.84
C GLU A 129 10.89 -9.90 -9.89
N ILE A 130 11.32 -11.15 -9.83
CA ILE A 130 10.84 -12.10 -8.81
C ILE A 130 11.69 -11.95 -7.55
N ASN A 131 11.03 -11.95 -6.39
CA ASN A 131 11.64 -11.98 -5.07
C ASN A 131 11.19 -13.26 -4.35
N GLU A 132 11.89 -14.36 -4.60
CA GLU A 132 11.45 -15.70 -4.18
C GLU A 132 11.34 -15.82 -2.65
N GLY A 133 10.16 -16.26 -2.18
CA GLY A 133 9.95 -16.61 -0.78
C GLY A 133 9.80 -15.43 0.19
N ASP A 134 9.72 -14.20 -0.30
CA ASP A 134 9.54 -12.99 0.52
C ASP A 134 8.06 -12.55 0.63
N GLY A 135 7.13 -13.36 0.13
CA GLY A 135 5.69 -13.14 0.25
C GLY A 135 5.22 -13.12 1.72
N ALA A 136 4.05 -12.52 1.96
CA ALA A 136 3.44 -12.59 3.28
C ALA A 136 2.99 -14.03 3.57
N PHE A 137 2.84 -14.43 4.84
CA PHE A 137 2.42 -15.80 5.16
C PHE A 137 0.98 -16.13 4.69
N TYR A 138 0.17 -15.13 4.33
CA TYR A 138 -1.23 -15.24 3.91
C TYR A 138 -1.45 -15.03 2.40
N GLY A 139 -0.42 -14.61 1.65
CA GLY A 139 -0.54 -14.43 0.21
C GLY A 139 0.65 -13.73 -0.44
N PRO A 140 0.73 -13.74 -1.78
CA PRO A 140 1.80 -13.07 -2.52
C PRO A 140 1.59 -11.55 -2.52
N LYS A 141 2.69 -10.81 -2.75
CA LYS A 141 2.66 -9.34 -2.79
C LYS A 141 3.53 -8.77 -3.89
N ILE A 142 3.12 -7.60 -4.38
CA ILE A 142 3.95 -6.74 -5.22
C ILE A 142 4.59 -5.71 -4.29
N ASP A 143 5.91 -5.72 -4.21
CA ASP A 143 6.70 -4.76 -3.46
C ASP A 143 7.26 -3.69 -4.41
N ILE A 144 7.05 -2.43 -4.05
CA ILE A 144 7.48 -1.29 -4.84
C ILE A 144 8.58 -0.56 -4.08
N SER A 145 9.77 -0.58 -4.68
CA SER A 145 10.95 0.05 -4.12
C SER A 145 11.24 1.36 -4.84
N VAL A 146 11.41 2.44 -4.08
CA VAL A 146 11.81 3.76 -4.57
C VAL A 146 13.30 3.97 -4.33
N SER A 147 14.00 4.53 -5.31
CA SER A 147 15.37 4.98 -5.14
C SER A 147 15.41 6.45 -4.71
N ASP A 148 16.15 6.74 -3.63
CA ASP A 148 16.42 8.11 -3.24
C ASP A 148 17.51 8.77 -4.13
N ALA A 149 17.83 10.04 -3.86
CA ALA A 149 18.86 10.78 -4.59
C ALA A 149 20.30 10.24 -4.39
N LEU A 150 20.49 9.27 -3.49
CA LEU A 150 21.76 8.58 -3.20
C LEU A 150 21.75 7.12 -3.71
N ASN A 151 20.76 6.74 -4.53
CA ASN A 151 20.53 5.39 -5.03
C ASN A 151 20.30 4.32 -3.94
N ARG A 152 19.90 4.71 -2.73
CA ARG A 152 19.41 3.77 -1.72
C ARG A 152 17.98 3.38 -2.05
N LYS A 153 17.68 2.08 -1.97
CA LYS A 153 16.35 1.53 -2.25
C LYS A 153 15.54 1.42 -0.96
N PHE A 154 14.33 1.98 -0.98
CA PHE A 154 13.39 1.90 0.12
C PHE A 154 12.07 1.30 -0.38
N GLN A 155 11.67 0.18 0.22
CA GLN A 155 10.34 -0.37 0.01
C GLN A 155 9.30 0.55 0.69
N CYS A 156 8.40 1.09 -0.12
CA CYS A 156 7.41 2.07 0.32
C CYS A 156 6.00 1.53 0.06
N ALA A 157 5.61 1.44 -1.21
CA ALA A 157 4.33 0.87 -1.58
C ALA A 157 4.36 -0.65 -1.59
N THR A 158 3.21 -1.23 -1.29
CA THR A 158 2.97 -2.67 -1.33
C THR A 158 1.54 -2.93 -1.76
N LEU A 159 1.34 -3.99 -2.53
CA LEU A 159 0.04 -4.55 -2.84
C LEU A 159 0.09 -6.01 -2.46
N GLN A 160 -0.81 -6.47 -1.59
CA GLN A 160 -0.82 -7.83 -1.07
C GLN A 160 -2.18 -8.45 -1.30
N LEU A 161 -2.20 -9.67 -1.80
CA LEU A 161 -3.42 -10.37 -2.14
C LEU A 161 -3.71 -11.42 -1.07
N ASP A 162 -4.84 -11.31 -0.37
CA ASP A 162 -5.20 -12.12 0.79
C ASP A 162 -6.52 -12.88 0.58
N PHE A 163 -6.41 -14.20 0.60
CA PHE A 163 -7.54 -15.15 0.57
C PHE A 163 -7.85 -15.75 1.95
N GLN A 164 -6.96 -15.57 2.92
CA GLN A 164 -6.99 -16.20 4.23
C GLN A 164 -7.82 -15.43 5.24
N LEU A 165 -7.65 -14.10 5.32
CA LEU A 165 -8.42 -13.29 6.26
C LEU A 165 -9.93 -13.34 5.96
N PRO A 166 -10.41 -13.21 4.70
CA PRO A 166 -11.83 -13.41 4.40
C PRO A 166 -12.40 -14.75 4.88
N SER A 167 -11.62 -15.83 4.74
CA SER A 167 -11.99 -17.17 5.22
C SER A 167 -12.06 -17.24 6.75
N ARG A 168 -11.06 -16.67 7.45
CA ARG A 168 -11.00 -16.69 8.92
C ARG A 168 -12.09 -15.87 9.60
N PHE A 169 -12.56 -14.82 8.95
CA PHE A 169 -13.64 -13.96 9.45
C PHE A 169 -15.02 -14.34 8.89
N ASP A 170 -15.11 -15.47 8.17
CA ASP A 170 -16.31 -15.99 7.53
C ASP A 170 -17.07 -14.94 6.71
N LEU A 171 -16.30 -14.12 5.96
CA LEU A 171 -16.86 -13.12 5.08
C LEU A 171 -17.50 -13.80 3.86
N SER A 172 -18.72 -13.40 3.54
CA SER A 172 -19.42 -13.88 2.35
C SER A 172 -20.28 -12.79 1.72
N TYR A 173 -20.42 -12.84 0.40
CA TYR A 173 -21.34 -12.04 -0.39
C TYR A 173 -22.30 -12.95 -1.17
N SER A 174 -23.45 -12.43 -1.54
CA SER A 174 -24.40 -13.16 -2.42
C SER A 174 -23.93 -13.02 -3.86
N ALA A 175 -23.70 -14.15 -4.53
CA ALA A 175 -23.38 -14.17 -5.95
C ALA A 175 -24.60 -13.76 -6.80
N GLU A 176 -24.39 -13.55 -8.10
CA GLU A 176 -25.44 -13.15 -9.06
C GLU A 176 -26.64 -14.11 -9.07
N ASP A 177 -26.41 -15.35 -8.68
CA ASP A 177 -27.44 -16.35 -8.40
C ASP A 177 -27.64 -16.35 -6.87
N GLU A 178 -28.64 -15.61 -6.37
CA GLU A 178 -28.87 -15.27 -4.94
C GLU A 178 -28.86 -16.48 -3.97
N ALA A 179 -28.94 -17.71 -4.51
CA ALA A 179 -28.83 -18.96 -3.78
C ALA A 179 -27.39 -19.35 -3.37
N LYS A 180 -26.35 -18.73 -3.94
CA LYS A 180 -24.94 -19.06 -3.65
C LYS A 180 -24.24 -17.92 -2.91
N ARG A 181 -23.61 -18.29 -1.79
CA ARG A 181 -22.73 -17.41 -1.03
C ARG A 181 -21.29 -17.67 -1.48
N GLU A 182 -20.62 -16.63 -1.94
CA GLU A 182 -19.21 -16.66 -2.33
C GLU A 182 -18.37 -15.83 -1.35
N ARG A 183 -17.06 -16.07 -1.31
CA ARG A 183 -16.14 -15.35 -0.43
C ARG A 183 -15.40 -14.27 -1.21
N PRO A 184 -15.32 -13.04 -0.70
CA PRO A 184 -14.56 -11.98 -1.37
C PRO A 184 -13.06 -12.22 -1.20
N VAL A 185 -12.29 -11.71 -2.15
CA VAL A 185 -10.84 -11.59 -2.05
C VAL A 185 -10.50 -10.23 -1.49
N MET A 186 -9.48 -10.17 -0.65
CA MET A 186 -9.00 -8.94 -0.04
C MET A 186 -7.69 -8.51 -0.67
N ILE A 187 -7.60 -7.25 -1.06
CA ILE A 187 -6.35 -6.64 -1.53
C ILE A 187 -5.95 -5.57 -0.53
N HIS A 188 -4.80 -5.77 0.12
CA HIS A 188 -4.16 -4.78 0.98
C HIS A 188 -3.28 -3.90 0.12
N ARG A 189 -3.38 -2.57 0.28
CA ARG A 189 -2.51 -1.67 -0.48
C ARG A 189 -2.14 -0.42 0.30
N ALA A 190 -0.85 -0.08 0.23
CA ALA A 190 -0.29 1.19 0.67
C ALA A 190 0.51 1.80 -0.47
N ILE A 191 0.38 3.11 -0.68
CA ILE A 191 1.02 3.86 -1.78
C ILE A 191 2.24 4.62 -1.27
N LEU A 192 2.13 5.26 -0.11
CA LEU A 192 3.25 5.92 0.54
C LEU A 192 4.01 4.94 1.45
N GLY A 193 3.31 3.91 1.94
CA GLY A 193 3.77 3.13 3.07
C GLY A 193 3.53 3.92 4.35
N SER A 194 4.56 4.07 5.20
CA SER A 194 4.43 5.03 6.29
C SER A 194 4.67 6.45 5.80
N VAL A 195 3.80 7.38 6.22
CA VAL A 195 3.93 8.81 5.93
C VAL A 195 5.27 9.34 6.43
N GLU A 196 5.72 8.87 7.60
CA GLU A 196 7.01 9.23 8.18
C GLU A 196 8.19 8.81 7.30
N ARG A 197 8.17 7.57 6.76
CA ARG A 197 9.23 7.09 5.87
C ARG A 197 9.23 7.85 4.56
N MET A 198 8.05 8.04 3.97
CA MET A 198 7.90 8.81 2.74
C MET A 198 8.43 10.24 2.91
N PHE A 199 8.13 10.88 4.04
CA PHE A 199 8.63 12.22 4.33
C PHE A 199 10.16 12.27 4.44
N ALA A 200 10.80 11.28 5.08
CA ALA A 200 12.26 11.18 5.10
C ALA A 200 12.85 11.05 3.69
N ILE A 201 12.28 10.19 2.85
CA ILE A 201 12.75 9.99 1.47
C ILE A 201 12.60 11.28 0.66
N LEU A 202 11.47 11.98 0.79
CA LEU A 202 11.23 13.25 0.10
C LEU A 202 12.20 14.35 0.55
N LEU A 203 12.52 14.42 1.84
CA LEU A 203 13.46 15.40 2.38
C LEU A 203 14.86 15.24 1.76
N GLU A 204 15.31 13.99 1.59
CA GLU A 204 16.57 13.67 0.93
C GLU A 204 16.51 13.86 -0.59
N HIS A 205 15.41 13.45 -1.22
CA HIS A 205 15.17 13.59 -2.66
C HIS A 205 15.23 15.05 -3.11
N TYR A 206 14.50 15.94 -2.42
CA TYR A 206 14.48 17.36 -2.74
C TYR A 206 15.67 18.14 -2.16
N LYS A 207 16.48 17.54 -1.27
CA LYS A 207 17.58 18.22 -0.57
C LYS A 207 17.11 19.54 0.10
N GLY A 208 15.89 19.51 0.65
CA GLY A 208 15.21 20.67 1.23
C GLY A 208 14.59 21.69 0.25
N LYS A 209 14.69 21.49 -1.07
CA LYS A 209 14.07 22.35 -2.10
C LYS A 209 12.70 21.80 -2.52
N TRP A 210 11.72 22.00 -1.66
CA TRP A 210 10.37 21.46 -1.84
C TRP A 210 9.66 22.05 -3.08
N PRO A 211 8.89 21.23 -3.82
CA PRO A 211 7.94 21.72 -4.81
C PRO A 211 6.95 22.70 -4.18
N PHE A 212 6.51 23.70 -4.93
CA PHE A 212 5.62 24.76 -4.45
C PHE A 212 4.40 24.23 -3.67
N TRP A 213 3.79 23.14 -4.15
CA TRP A 213 2.61 22.53 -3.56
C TRP A 213 2.85 21.79 -2.24
N LEU A 214 4.11 21.52 -1.86
CA LEU A 214 4.52 20.92 -0.57
C LEU A 214 5.08 21.94 0.42
N VAL A 215 5.35 23.17 0.00
CA VAL A 215 5.96 24.19 0.87
C VAL A 215 4.91 24.76 1.83
N HIS A 216 5.27 24.93 3.10
CA HIS A 216 4.40 25.58 4.07
C HIS A 216 4.17 27.05 3.70
N VAL A 217 2.92 27.52 3.74
CA VAL A 217 2.53 28.89 3.29
C VAL A 217 3.37 30.00 3.94
N LYS A 218 3.80 29.83 5.20
CA LYS A 218 4.67 30.81 5.89
C LYS A 218 6.10 30.92 5.30
N GLN A 219 6.64 29.85 4.71
CA GLN A 219 7.92 29.89 3.99
C GLN A 219 7.81 30.66 2.68
N LEU A 220 6.63 30.61 2.04
CA LEU A 220 6.34 31.36 0.82
C LEU A 220 6.35 32.89 1.05
N PHE A 221 5.75 33.33 2.15
CA PHE A 221 5.76 34.75 2.54
C PHE A 221 7.18 35.29 2.82
N ALA A 222 8.04 34.49 3.46
CA ALA A 222 9.42 34.88 3.76
C ALA A 222 10.30 34.99 2.49
N LEU A 223 10.09 34.11 1.49
CA LEU A 223 10.76 34.18 0.18
C LEU A 223 10.31 35.41 -0.61
N CYS A 224 9.01 35.75 -0.57
CA CYS A 224 8.48 36.95 -1.22
C CYS A 224 9.04 38.24 -0.60
N GLN A 225 9.13 38.32 0.74
CA GLN A 225 9.72 39.49 1.42
C GLN A 225 11.22 39.67 1.13
N ARG A 226 12.01 38.59 1.05
CA ARG A 226 13.44 38.68 0.68
C ARG A 226 13.66 39.14 -0.76
N ASN A 227 12.78 38.76 -1.69
CA ASN A 227 12.88 39.19 -3.09
C ASN A 227 12.35 40.63 -3.31
N LEU A 228 11.47 41.13 -2.45
CA LEU A 228 11.03 42.54 -2.48
C LEU A 228 12.12 43.50 -1.99
N SER A 229 12.99 43.09 -1.05
CA SER A 229 14.14 43.91 -0.62
C SER A 229 15.24 44.07 -1.68
N HIS A 230 15.21 43.28 -2.77
CA HIS A 230 16.16 43.40 -3.89
C HIS A 230 15.59 44.11 -5.12
N MET A 231 14.29 44.42 -5.15
CA MET A 231 13.69 45.27 -6.19
C MET A 231 13.72 46.73 -5.75
N HIS A 232 14.90 47.36 -5.86
CA HIS A 232 14.95 48.81 -6.05
C HIS A 232 14.42 49.11 -7.45
N PHE A 233 13.18 49.58 -7.52
CA PHE A 233 12.72 50.35 -8.67
C PHE A 233 13.65 51.58 -8.80
N ARG A 234 14.50 51.58 -9.82
CA ARG A 234 15.06 52.79 -10.40
C ARG A 234 14.17 53.25 -11.53
#